data_AF-A0AAE1Q7Q8-F1
#
_entry.id   AF-A0AAE1Q7Q8-F1
#
_cell.length_a   1.000
_cell.length_b   1.000
_cell.length_c   1.000
_cell.angle_alpha   90.00
_cell.angle_beta   90.00
_cell.angle_gamma   90.00
#
_symmetry.space_group_name_H-M   'P 1'
#
loop_
_entity.id
_entity.type
_entity.pdbx_description
1 polymer ?
#
loop_
_entity_poly.entity_id
_entity_poly.type
_entity_poly.pdbx_seq_one_letter_code
_entity_poly.pdbx_strand_id
1 'polypeptide(L)'
;MGDETAPCDIKIRRCSKSNIYILQPIRHAVIHKCHDTRVILGPVCGRLRLSECRNMVVICAARSVVIADCRGVVIHTLTPQRPLLVGGRTQGITLAPLNIHYPKLKHHMAKAQLQSHINMWNRPLHLGSEGVLSGACEVMNPEDFQLLVIPFTQTAPIDGRPPLLPPGLPHEFAKSVEEAGKCVSSFRSEVRDADLTPEQRAILQKAIDAKFKTWLRETGKQRELDQLERLSVTLKYERVAKTTAI
;
A
#
# COMPACT_ATOMS: atom_id res chain seq x y z
N MET A 1 -7.41 -18.25 22.57
CA MET A 1 -8.16 -18.94 21.49
C MET A 1 -8.88 -17.85 20.69
N GLY A 2 -8.31 -17.45 19.56
CA GLY A 2 -8.77 -16.27 18.81
C GLY A 2 -9.86 -16.66 17.84
N ASP A 3 -11.02 -16.01 17.98
CA ASP A 3 -12.19 -16.03 17.13
C ASP A 3 -11.85 -16.25 15.64
N GLU A 4 -12.02 -17.48 15.18
CA GLU A 4 -11.61 -17.91 13.84
C GLU A 4 -12.76 -17.65 12.86
N THR A 5 -12.98 -16.37 12.58
CA THR A 5 -13.97 -15.94 11.60
C THR A 5 -13.59 -16.45 10.21
N ALA A 6 -14.50 -17.20 9.59
CA ALA A 6 -14.31 -17.72 8.24
C ALA A 6 -14.08 -16.55 7.25
N PRO A 7 -13.21 -16.70 6.24
CA PRO A 7 -12.96 -15.65 5.26
C PRO A 7 -14.27 -15.27 4.55
N CYS A 8 -14.60 -13.98 4.54
CA CYS A 8 -15.81 -13.47 3.91
C CYS A 8 -15.54 -12.86 2.53
N ASP A 9 -16.60 -12.67 1.75
CA ASP A 9 -16.54 -11.90 0.51
C ASP A 9 -16.75 -10.42 0.80
N ILE A 10 -15.94 -9.58 0.16
CA ILE A 10 -15.98 -8.13 0.37
C ILE A 10 -16.28 -7.43 -0.95
N LYS A 11 -17.21 -6.46 -0.89
CA LYS A 11 -17.53 -5.58 -2.01
C LYS A 11 -17.40 -4.12 -1.59
N ILE A 12 -16.38 -3.45 -2.10
CA ILE A 12 -16.15 -2.02 -1.93
C ILE A 12 -16.72 -1.34 -3.17
N ARG A 13 -17.74 -0.50 -3.00
CA ARG A 13 -18.48 0.08 -4.13
C ARG A 13 -18.72 1.57 -3.93
N ARG A 14 -18.50 2.36 -4.99
CA ARG A 14 -18.80 3.81 -5.03
C ARG A 14 -18.12 4.61 -3.91
N CYS A 15 -16.93 4.16 -3.49
CA CYS A 15 -16.11 4.90 -2.54
C CYS A 15 -15.30 5.96 -3.30
N SER A 16 -15.30 7.19 -2.76
CA SER A 16 -14.53 8.30 -3.30
C SER A 16 -13.66 8.90 -2.21
N LYS A 17 -12.47 9.38 -2.59
CA LYS A 17 -11.58 10.14 -1.71
C LYS A 17 -11.33 9.49 -0.34
N SER A 18 -11.26 8.16 -0.28
CA SER A 18 -11.21 7.40 0.97
C SER A 18 -9.92 6.59 1.12
N ASN A 19 -9.56 6.27 2.36
CA ASN A 19 -8.53 5.28 2.68
C ASN A 19 -9.19 4.13 3.43
N ILE A 20 -9.16 2.93 2.84
CA ILE A 20 -9.87 1.74 3.35
C ILE A 20 -8.83 0.69 3.73
N TYR A 21 -8.87 0.23 4.98
CA TYR A 21 -7.96 -0.80 5.49
C TYR A 21 -8.76 -2.00 6.01
N ILE A 22 -8.51 -3.18 5.45
CA ILE A 22 -9.15 -4.44 5.87
C ILE A 22 -8.06 -5.50 6.00
N LEU A 23 -7.42 -5.59 7.17
CA LEU A 23 -6.22 -6.41 7.39
C LEU A 23 -6.54 -7.82 7.90
N GLN A 24 -7.42 -8.53 7.21
CA GLN A 24 -7.81 -9.92 7.52
C GLN A 24 -7.83 -10.79 6.25
N PRO A 25 -7.80 -12.14 6.37
CA PRO A 25 -8.01 -13.01 5.22
C PRO A 25 -9.39 -12.79 4.60
N ILE A 26 -9.46 -12.72 3.27
CA ILE A 26 -10.69 -12.45 2.51
C ILE A 26 -10.89 -13.57 1.51
N ARG A 27 -12.13 -14.04 1.31
CA ARG A 27 -12.41 -15.10 0.34
C ARG A 27 -12.36 -14.56 -1.09
N HIS A 28 -13.20 -13.58 -1.41
CA HIS A 28 -13.15 -12.82 -2.66
C HIS A 28 -13.33 -11.32 -2.40
N ALA A 29 -12.70 -10.47 -3.21
CA ALA A 29 -12.80 -9.02 -3.11
C ALA A 29 -13.21 -8.40 -4.44
N VAL A 30 -14.21 -7.53 -4.42
CA VAL A 30 -14.67 -6.74 -5.57
C VAL A 30 -14.58 -5.26 -5.23
N ILE A 31 -13.86 -4.51 -6.04
CA ILE A 31 -13.77 -3.05 -5.97
C ILE A 31 -14.43 -2.50 -7.24
N HIS A 32 -15.48 -1.70 -7.06
CA HIS A 32 -16.34 -1.28 -8.17
C HIS A 32 -16.73 0.19 -8.10
N LYS A 33 -16.53 0.94 -9.18
CA LYS A 33 -16.92 2.36 -9.29
C LYS A 33 -16.29 3.24 -8.22
N CYS A 34 -15.04 2.96 -7.84
CA CYS A 34 -14.32 3.73 -6.82
C CYS A 34 -13.33 4.71 -7.49
N HIS A 35 -13.11 5.87 -6.88
CA HIS A 35 -12.12 6.82 -7.40
C HIS A 35 -11.38 7.59 -6.32
N ASP A 36 -10.16 8.04 -6.63
CA ASP A 36 -9.30 8.82 -5.73
C ASP A 36 -9.12 8.15 -4.35
N THR A 37 -9.10 6.82 -4.32
CA THR A 37 -9.22 6.01 -3.09
C THR A 37 -8.01 5.08 -2.95
N ARG A 38 -7.53 4.88 -1.72
CA ARG A 38 -6.53 3.85 -1.39
C ARG A 38 -7.23 2.68 -0.71
N VAL A 39 -7.02 1.47 -1.21
CA VAL A 39 -7.61 0.25 -0.66
C VAL A 39 -6.51 -0.73 -0.28
N ILE A 40 -6.40 -1.00 1.02
CA ILE A 40 -5.44 -1.91 1.61
C ILE A 40 -6.20 -3.13 2.13
N LEU A 41 -5.94 -4.29 1.54
CA LEU A 41 -6.58 -5.55 1.92
C LEU A 41 -5.55 -6.53 2.43
N GLY A 42 -5.96 -7.37 3.38
CA GLY A 42 -5.26 -8.60 3.70
C GLY A 42 -5.32 -9.59 2.53
N PRO A 43 -4.66 -10.74 2.68
CA PRO A 43 -4.60 -11.78 1.64
C PRO A 43 -5.99 -12.24 1.18
N VAL A 44 -6.22 -12.19 -0.13
CA VAL A 44 -7.43 -12.67 -0.80
C VAL A 44 -7.19 -14.11 -1.30
N CYS A 45 -7.89 -15.07 -0.71
CA CYS A 45 -7.78 -16.50 -1.01
C CYS A 45 -8.14 -16.81 -2.47
N GLY A 46 -9.12 -16.09 -3.01
CA GLY A 46 -9.61 -16.23 -4.37
C GLY A 46 -9.28 -15.02 -5.23
N ARG A 47 -10.33 -14.39 -5.78
CA ARG A 47 -10.20 -13.36 -6.80
C ARG A 47 -10.36 -11.96 -6.22
N LEU A 48 -9.43 -11.08 -6.56
CA LEU A 48 -9.55 -9.63 -6.46
C LEU A 48 -9.98 -9.09 -7.84
N ARG A 49 -11.16 -8.45 -7.91
CA ARG A 49 -11.69 -7.84 -9.14
C ARG A 49 -11.83 -6.33 -8.99
N LEU A 50 -11.19 -5.57 -9.86
CA LEU A 50 -11.36 -4.12 -10.01
C LEU A 50 -12.21 -3.86 -11.25
N SER A 51 -13.20 -2.97 -11.13
CA SER A 51 -14.10 -2.63 -12.23
C SER A 51 -14.55 -1.17 -12.17
N GLU A 52 -14.43 -0.45 -13.30
CA GLU A 52 -14.87 0.95 -13.42
C GLU A 52 -14.23 1.88 -12.37
N CYS A 53 -12.97 1.64 -12.00
CA CYS A 53 -12.26 2.44 -10.99
C CYS A 53 -11.29 3.46 -11.62
N ARG A 54 -11.02 4.57 -10.91
CA ARG A 54 -10.15 5.65 -11.41
C ARG A 54 -9.20 6.20 -10.35
N ASN A 55 -7.96 6.56 -10.72
CA ASN A 55 -7.00 7.25 -9.85
C ASN A 55 -6.92 6.61 -8.46
N MET A 56 -6.61 5.31 -8.40
CA MET A 56 -6.69 4.55 -7.15
C MET A 56 -5.44 3.72 -6.92
N VAL A 57 -5.17 3.41 -5.65
CA VAL A 57 -4.08 2.53 -5.26
C VAL A 57 -4.67 1.33 -4.53
N VAL A 58 -4.35 0.11 -4.98
CA VAL A 58 -4.78 -1.14 -4.35
C VAL A 58 -3.58 -1.94 -3.90
N ILE A 59 -3.61 -2.40 -2.66
CA ILE A 59 -2.52 -3.16 -2.04
C ILE A 59 -3.10 -4.44 -1.47
N CYS A 60 -2.74 -5.58 -2.04
CA CYS A 60 -3.27 -6.88 -1.64
C CYS A 60 -2.48 -8.04 -2.24
N ALA A 61 -2.22 -9.09 -1.45
CA ALA A 61 -1.84 -10.40 -1.99
C ALA A 61 -3.11 -11.16 -2.40
N ALA A 62 -3.17 -11.71 -3.61
CA ALA A 62 -4.37 -12.38 -4.11
C ALA A 62 -4.04 -13.58 -4.99
N ARG A 63 -4.86 -14.65 -4.95
CA ARG A 63 -4.70 -15.80 -5.86
C ARG A 63 -4.83 -15.41 -7.32
N SER A 64 -5.77 -14.52 -7.62
CA SER A 64 -6.08 -14.04 -8.97
C SER A 64 -6.47 -12.57 -8.93
N VAL A 65 -5.89 -11.77 -9.83
CA VAL A 65 -6.19 -10.33 -9.96
C VAL A 65 -6.79 -10.08 -11.33
N VAL A 66 -7.96 -9.43 -11.36
CA VAL A 66 -8.67 -9.06 -12.59
C VAL A 66 -9.01 -7.58 -12.56
N ILE A 67 -8.63 -6.86 -13.60
CA ILE A 67 -8.76 -5.41 -13.71
C ILE A 67 -9.50 -5.13 -15.00
N ALA A 68 -10.67 -4.50 -14.91
CA ALA A 68 -11.51 -4.21 -16.06
C ALA A 68 -12.00 -2.76 -16.03
N ASP A 69 -11.99 -2.09 -17.18
CA ASP A 69 -12.49 -0.72 -17.33
C ASP A 69 -11.93 0.27 -16.29
N CYS A 70 -10.65 0.14 -15.95
CA CYS A 70 -9.98 0.96 -14.93
C CYS A 70 -9.01 1.97 -15.54
N ARG A 71 -8.85 3.15 -14.91
CA ARG A 71 -7.93 4.21 -15.37
C ARG A 71 -7.02 4.72 -14.26
N GLY A 72 -5.72 4.82 -14.49
CA GLY A 72 -4.80 5.41 -13.51
C GLY A 72 -4.78 4.62 -12.20
N VAL A 73 -4.59 3.30 -12.28
CA VAL A 73 -4.64 2.42 -11.11
C VAL A 73 -3.29 1.82 -10.84
N VAL A 74 -2.79 2.02 -9.61
CA VAL A 74 -1.56 1.37 -9.13
C VAL A 74 -1.94 0.17 -8.29
N ILE A 75 -1.36 -1.00 -8.59
CA ILE A 75 -1.64 -2.24 -7.87
C ILE A 75 -0.34 -2.82 -7.34
N HIS A 76 -0.19 -2.80 -6.02
CA HIS A 76 0.86 -3.51 -5.31
C HIS A 76 0.34 -4.89 -4.93
N THR A 77 0.85 -5.94 -5.60
CA THR A 77 0.32 -7.28 -5.39
C THR A 77 1.38 -8.37 -5.34
N LEU A 78 0.97 -9.48 -4.74
CA LEU A 78 1.62 -10.77 -4.85
C LEU A 78 0.57 -11.73 -5.34
N THR A 79 0.83 -12.38 -6.47
CA THR A 79 -0.12 -13.31 -7.06
C THR A 79 0.59 -14.45 -7.79
N PRO A 80 0.19 -15.71 -7.58
CA PRO A 80 0.77 -16.83 -8.31
C PRO A 80 0.28 -16.91 -9.77
N GLN A 81 -0.77 -16.15 -10.13
CA GLN A 81 -1.34 -16.11 -11.47
C GLN A 81 -0.98 -14.80 -12.17
N ARG A 82 -0.97 -14.82 -13.51
CA ARG A 82 -0.81 -13.61 -14.32
C ARG A 82 -2.01 -12.67 -14.10
N PRO A 83 -1.82 -11.40 -13.69
CA PRO A 83 -2.92 -10.44 -13.58
C PRO A 83 -3.65 -10.30 -14.92
N LEU A 84 -4.99 -10.29 -14.91
CA LEU A 84 -5.80 -10.16 -16.11
C LEU A 84 -6.26 -8.71 -16.28
N LEU A 85 -5.90 -8.09 -17.40
CA LEU A 85 -6.37 -6.79 -17.84
C LEU A 85 -7.43 -7.01 -18.91
N VAL A 86 -8.67 -6.62 -18.64
CA VAL A 86 -9.83 -6.95 -19.45
C VAL A 86 -10.47 -5.69 -20.03
N GLY A 87 -10.83 -5.74 -21.31
CA GLY A 87 -11.58 -4.69 -21.99
C GLY A 87 -10.73 -3.52 -22.48
N GLY A 88 -11.19 -2.86 -23.55
CA GLY A 88 -10.44 -1.79 -24.23
C GLY A 88 -10.39 -0.45 -23.51
N ARG A 89 -11.14 -0.27 -22.40
CA ARG A 89 -11.15 1.00 -21.63
C ARG A 89 -10.13 1.03 -20.50
N THR A 90 -9.41 -0.06 -20.29
CA THR A 90 -8.38 -0.17 -19.23
C THR A 90 -7.09 0.50 -19.69
N GLN A 91 -6.64 1.54 -18.99
CA GLN A 91 -5.44 2.30 -19.38
C GLN A 91 -4.73 2.92 -18.16
N GLY A 92 -3.41 3.11 -18.26
CA GLY A 92 -2.61 3.69 -17.17
C GLY A 92 -2.65 2.83 -15.91
N ILE A 93 -2.39 1.52 -16.07
CA ILE A 93 -2.26 0.58 -14.96
C ILE A 93 -0.79 0.42 -14.62
N THR A 94 -0.44 0.63 -13.36
CA THR A 94 0.93 0.42 -12.88
C THR A 94 0.94 -0.79 -11.96
N LEU A 95 1.68 -1.84 -12.32
CA LEU A 95 1.87 -3.03 -11.49
C LEU A 95 3.15 -2.88 -10.68
N ALA A 96 3.06 -3.23 -9.40
CA ALA A 96 4.18 -3.19 -8.47
C ALA A 96 4.16 -4.44 -7.57
N PRO A 97 5.32 -4.84 -7.02
CA PRO A 97 5.33 -5.90 -6.04
C PRO A 97 4.59 -5.46 -4.78
N LEU A 98 4.16 -6.43 -3.97
CA LEU A 98 3.53 -6.17 -2.67
C LEU A 98 4.45 -5.29 -1.81
N ASN A 99 3.93 -4.15 -1.32
CA ASN A 99 4.73 -3.16 -0.60
C ASN A 99 4.37 -3.04 0.90
N ILE A 100 3.61 -3.98 1.45
CA ILE A 100 3.10 -3.92 2.82
C ILE A 100 3.64 -5.08 3.67
N HIS A 101 3.93 -4.78 4.94
CA HIS A 101 4.19 -5.77 5.97
C HIS A 101 3.40 -5.42 7.24
N TYR A 102 2.80 -6.43 7.88
CA TYR A 102 2.20 -6.31 9.22
C TYR A 102 2.33 -7.63 9.98
N PRO A 103 2.31 -7.63 11.33
CA PRO A 103 2.68 -8.81 12.12
C PRO A 103 1.93 -10.11 11.76
N LYS A 104 0.64 -10.01 11.44
CA LYS A 104 -0.20 -11.17 11.07
C LYS A 104 -0.16 -11.55 9.59
N LEU A 105 0.59 -10.84 8.74
CA LEU A 105 0.56 -11.02 7.29
C LEU A 105 0.95 -12.44 6.87
N LYS A 106 2.05 -12.98 7.40
CA LYS A 106 2.51 -14.34 7.08
C LYS A 106 1.44 -15.40 7.42
N HIS A 107 0.82 -15.27 8.58
CA HIS A 107 -0.29 -16.15 9.01
C HIS A 107 -1.51 -16.01 8.08
N HIS A 108 -1.90 -14.78 7.74
CA HIS A 108 -3.02 -14.55 6.83
C HIS A 108 -2.75 -15.09 5.42
N MET A 109 -1.50 -15.01 4.94
CA MET A 109 -1.10 -15.58 3.65
C MET A 109 -1.13 -17.10 3.67
N ALA A 110 -0.70 -17.73 4.77
CA ALA A 110 -0.80 -19.18 4.95
C ALA A 110 -2.26 -19.64 4.91
N LYS A 111 -3.17 -18.93 5.59
CA LYS A 111 -4.62 -19.19 5.51
C LYS A 111 -5.18 -19.04 4.09
N ALA A 112 -4.69 -18.07 3.34
CA ALA A 112 -5.03 -17.88 1.93
C ALA A 112 -4.32 -18.86 0.98
N GLN A 113 -3.45 -19.72 1.51
CA GLN A 113 -2.59 -20.65 0.76
C GLN A 113 -1.76 -19.94 -0.32
N LEU A 114 -1.30 -18.71 -0.02
CA LEU A 114 -0.45 -17.92 -0.91
C LEU A 114 1.01 -18.09 -0.48
N GLN A 115 1.86 -18.46 -1.44
CA GLN A 115 3.28 -18.64 -1.23
C GLN A 115 4.06 -17.48 -1.83
N SER A 116 5.02 -16.94 -1.08
CA SER A 116 5.72 -15.72 -1.48
C SER A 116 6.67 -15.89 -2.67
N HIS A 117 7.15 -17.12 -2.90
CA HIS A 117 8.10 -17.45 -3.97
C HIS A 117 7.41 -17.70 -5.32
N ILE A 118 6.09 -17.92 -5.36
CA ILE A 118 5.32 -18.07 -6.59
C ILE A 118 4.64 -16.74 -6.88
N ASN A 119 5.27 -15.91 -7.71
CA ASN A 119 4.82 -14.55 -7.94
C ASN A 119 4.94 -14.13 -9.41
N MET A 120 3.80 -13.90 -10.05
CA MET A 120 3.62 -13.56 -11.47
C MET A 120 3.04 -12.15 -11.65
N TRP A 121 3.10 -11.32 -10.62
CA TRP A 121 2.54 -9.97 -10.57
C TRP A 121 2.97 -9.06 -11.73
N ASN A 122 4.19 -9.22 -12.26
CA ASN A 122 4.76 -8.42 -13.34
C ASN A 122 4.50 -8.99 -14.75
N ARG A 123 3.70 -10.06 -14.87
CA ARG A 123 3.39 -10.71 -16.15
C ARG A 123 1.90 -10.59 -16.48
N PRO A 124 1.36 -9.39 -16.79
CA PRO A 124 -0.07 -9.24 -17.07
C PRO A 124 -0.49 -9.92 -18.38
N LEU A 125 -1.72 -10.44 -18.42
CA LEU A 125 -2.42 -10.91 -19.61
C LEU A 125 -3.45 -9.86 -20.03
N HIS A 126 -3.41 -9.43 -21.29
CA HIS A 126 -4.40 -8.51 -21.85
C HIS A 126 -5.47 -9.31 -22.61
N LEU A 127 -6.73 -9.11 -22.27
CA LEU A 127 -7.90 -9.75 -22.87
C LEU A 127 -8.84 -8.67 -23.45
N GLY A 128 -8.85 -8.50 -24.77
CA GLY A 128 -9.65 -7.51 -25.48
C GLY A 128 -9.89 -7.90 -26.94
N SER A 129 -10.87 -7.25 -27.60
CA SER A 129 -11.26 -7.58 -28.99
C SER A 129 -10.28 -7.07 -30.05
N GLU A 130 -9.41 -6.11 -29.70
CA GLU A 130 -8.42 -5.52 -30.62
C GLU A 130 -7.02 -5.91 -30.14
N GLY A 131 -6.47 -6.98 -30.72
CA GLY A 131 -5.22 -7.60 -30.28
C GLY A 131 -4.15 -6.59 -29.82
N VAL A 132 -3.64 -6.84 -28.61
CA VAL A 132 -2.54 -6.11 -27.96
C VAL A 132 -2.86 -4.65 -27.60
N LEU A 133 -3.34 -4.45 -26.36
CA LEU A 133 -3.29 -3.16 -25.68
C LEU A 133 -1.83 -2.79 -25.37
N SER A 134 -1.09 -2.33 -26.37
CA SER A 134 0.24 -1.76 -26.17
C SER A 134 0.11 -0.51 -25.28
N GLY A 135 0.77 -0.50 -24.12
CA GLY A 135 0.82 0.67 -23.23
C GLY A 135 -0.33 0.82 -22.21
N ALA A 136 -1.25 -0.13 -22.08
CA ALA A 136 -2.27 -0.07 -21.03
C ALA A 136 -1.70 -0.33 -19.62
N CYS A 137 -0.58 -1.02 -19.54
CA CYS A 137 0.05 -1.45 -18.30
C CYS A 137 1.56 -1.29 -18.32
N GLU A 138 2.10 -0.76 -17.23
CA GLU A 138 3.53 -0.59 -16.98
C GLU A 138 3.90 -1.25 -15.64
N VAL A 139 5.20 -1.54 -15.47
CA VAL A 139 5.76 -1.97 -14.19
C VAL A 139 6.36 -0.76 -13.50
N MET A 140 6.08 -0.59 -12.21
CA MET A 140 6.63 0.49 -11.39
C MET A 140 8.16 0.45 -11.39
N ASN A 141 8.80 1.61 -11.54
CA ASN A 141 10.24 1.75 -11.36
C ASN A 141 10.60 1.46 -9.88
N PRO A 142 11.63 0.64 -9.60
CA PRO A 142 12.13 0.44 -8.23
C PRO A 142 12.39 1.74 -7.45
N GLU A 143 12.78 2.84 -8.10
CA GLU A 143 13.04 4.14 -7.43
C GLU A 143 11.76 4.81 -6.90
N ASP A 144 10.63 4.60 -7.57
CA ASP A 144 9.32 5.11 -7.15
C ASP A 144 8.68 4.25 -6.04
N PHE A 145 9.25 3.08 -5.78
CA PHE A 145 8.68 2.12 -4.85
C PHE A 145 8.91 2.52 -3.39
N GLN A 146 7.81 2.65 -2.66
CA GLN A 146 7.82 2.96 -1.23
C GLN A 146 7.06 1.88 -0.44
N LEU A 147 7.65 1.45 0.68
CA LEU A 147 6.97 0.58 1.63
C LEU A 147 5.80 1.32 2.28
N LEU A 148 4.65 0.65 2.34
CA LEU A 148 3.49 1.14 3.08
C LEU A 148 3.67 0.82 4.57
N VAL A 149 3.67 1.87 5.39
CA VAL A 149 3.55 1.76 6.85
C VAL A 149 2.07 1.83 7.24
N ILE A 150 1.61 0.88 8.05
CA ILE A 150 0.23 0.89 8.54
C ILE A 150 0.17 1.78 9.80
N PRO A 151 -0.65 2.84 9.80
CA PRO A 151 -0.59 3.89 10.83
C PRO A 151 -1.10 3.47 12.22
N PHE A 152 -1.82 2.35 12.31
CA PHE A 152 -2.44 1.88 13.56
C PHE A 152 -1.95 0.50 14.02
N THR A 153 -1.00 -0.12 13.32
CA THR A 153 -0.28 -1.27 13.89
C THR A 153 0.77 -0.74 14.85
N GLN A 154 0.80 -1.25 16.08
CA GLN A 154 1.79 -0.93 17.13
C GLN A 154 3.22 -1.40 16.78
N THR A 155 3.56 -1.45 15.50
CA THR A 155 4.94 -1.46 15.04
C THR A 155 5.41 -0.01 15.03
N ALA A 156 5.61 0.57 16.21
CA ALA A 156 6.66 1.59 16.29
C ALA A 156 7.92 0.98 15.64
N PRO A 157 8.80 1.75 15.01
CA PRO A 157 10.14 1.26 14.70
C PRO A 157 10.79 0.95 16.05
N ILE A 158 10.62 -0.29 16.51
CA ILE A 158 11.25 -0.81 17.71
C ILE A 158 12.74 -0.78 17.36
N ASP A 159 13.46 0.12 18.02
CA ASP A 159 14.92 0.15 18.11
C ASP A 159 15.68 0.37 16.79
N GLY A 160 15.28 1.34 15.97
CA GLY A 160 16.06 1.75 14.80
C GLY A 160 16.28 0.65 13.74
N ARG A 161 15.57 -0.49 13.87
CA ARG A 161 15.65 -1.59 12.92
C ARG A 161 14.96 -1.20 11.62
N PRO A 162 15.53 -1.60 10.46
CA PRO A 162 14.91 -1.33 9.18
C PRO A 162 13.50 -1.97 9.12
N PRO A 163 12.55 -1.33 8.42
CA PRO A 163 11.22 -1.89 8.24
C PRO A 163 11.30 -3.29 7.62
N LEU A 164 10.50 -4.22 8.14
CA LEU A 164 10.46 -5.58 7.59
C LEU A 164 9.99 -5.55 6.15
N LEU A 165 10.78 -6.17 5.27
CA LEU A 165 10.43 -6.26 3.86
C LEU A 165 9.17 -7.12 3.64
N PRO A 166 8.32 -6.76 2.68
CA PRO A 166 7.20 -7.59 2.25
C PRO A 166 7.68 -8.95 1.73
N PRO A 167 6.88 -10.01 1.92
CA PRO A 167 7.19 -11.33 1.40
C PRO A 167 7.18 -11.31 -0.14
N GLY A 168 8.20 -11.91 -0.77
CA GLY A 168 8.27 -12.04 -2.23
C GLY A 168 8.66 -10.75 -2.96
N LEU A 169 9.25 -9.79 -2.25
CA LEU A 169 9.80 -8.56 -2.85
C LEU A 169 11.02 -8.90 -3.74
N PRO A 170 11.04 -8.49 -5.02
CA PRO A 170 12.19 -8.71 -5.89
C PRO A 170 13.44 -7.94 -5.42
N HIS A 171 14.62 -8.45 -5.78
CA HIS A 171 15.90 -7.91 -5.32
C HIS A 171 16.11 -6.42 -5.68
N GLU A 172 15.75 -6.01 -6.91
CA GLU A 172 15.90 -4.62 -7.37
C GLU A 172 15.08 -3.64 -6.51
N PHE A 173 13.84 -4.00 -6.17
CA PHE A 173 12.99 -3.20 -5.29
C PHE A 173 13.51 -3.21 -3.85
N ALA A 174 13.99 -4.35 -3.35
CA ALA A 174 14.58 -4.46 -2.03
C ALA A 174 15.83 -3.57 -1.89
N LYS A 175 16.70 -3.58 -2.91
CA LYS A 175 17.89 -2.75 -3.00
C LYS A 175 17.55 -1.26 -3.00
N SER A 176 16.57 -0.85 -3.82
CA SER A 176 16.09 0.55 -3.84
C SER A 176 15.61 1.02 -2.46
N VAL A 177 14.83 0.19 -1.75
CA VAL A 177 14.37 0.49 -0.37
C VAL A 177 15.55 0.62 0.59
N GLU A 178 16.54 -0.25 0.47
CA GLU A 178 17.74 -0.22 1.32
C GLU A 178 18.60 1.03 1.06
N GLU A 179 18.81 1.40 -0.20
CA GLU A 179 19.55 2.58 -0.61
C GLU A 179 18.85 3.88 -0.15
N ALA A 180 17.53 3.96 -0.30
CA ALA A 180 16.74 5.05 0.25
C ALA A 180 16.87 5.14 1.78
N GLY A 181 16.86 3.98 2.46
CA GLY A 181 17.08 3.90 3.90
C GLY A 181 18.47 4.39 4.32
N LYS A 182 19.52 4.00 3.58
CA LYS A 182 20.91 4.44 3.79
C LYS A 182 21.06 5.95 3.61
N CYS A 183 20.44 6.51 2.57
CA CYS A 183 20.42 7.95 2.32
C CYS A 183 19.81 8.71 3.51
N VAL A 184 18.66 8.25 4.02
CA VAL A 184 18.01 8.85 5.20
C VAL A 184 18.89 8.73 6.45
N SER A 185 19.55 7.58 6.67
CA SER A 185 20.45 7.42 7.82
C SER A 185 21.71 8.27 7.72
N SER A 186 22.29 8.42 6.52
CA SER A 186 23.47 9.27 6.29
C SER A 186 23.13 10.71 6.60
N PHE A 187 22.04 11.23 6.02
CA PHE A 187 21.56 12.58 6.29
C PHE A 187 21.30 12.82 7.79
N ARG A 188 20.69 11.86 8.49
CA ARG A 188 20.49 11.96 9.94
C ARG A 188 21.80 11.96 10.73
N SER A 189 22.81 11.22 10.28
CA SER A 189 24.15 11.24 10.88
C SER A 189 24.81 12.59 10.66
N GLU A 190 24.84 13.07 9.42
CA GLU A 190 25.40 14.38 9.06
C GLU A 190 24.76 15.51 9.88
N VAL A 191 23.44 15.51 10.04
CA VAL A 191 22.73 16.53 10.85
C VAL A 191 23.09 16.43 12.34
N ARG A 192 23.32 15.21 12.86
CA ARG A 192 23.71 14.99 14.26
C ARG A 192 25.17 15.39 14.50
N ASP A 193 26.04 15.09 13.56
CA ASP A 193 27.50 15.25 13.67
C ASP A 193 27.95 16.68 13.25
N ALA A 194 27.03 17.52 12.74
CA ALA A 194 27.30 18.90 12.31
C ALA A 194 27.41 19.94 13.45
N ASP A 195 27.39 19.53 14.72
CA ASP A 195 27.52 20.39 15.92
C ASP A 195 26.73 21.72 15.85
N LEU A 196 25.49 21.63 15.32
CA LEU A 196 24.67 22.81 15.06
C LEU A 196 24.25 23.50 16.36
N THR A 197 24.40 24.82 16.40
CA THR A 197 23.82 25.64 17.48
C THR A 197 22.29 25.50 17.50
N PRO A 198 21.62 25.77 18.64
CA PRO A 198 20.16 25.71 18.72
C PRO A 198 19.45 26.57 17.66
N GLU A 199 20.01 27.73 17.33
CA GLU A 199 19.51 28.64 16.30
C GLU A 199 19.64 28.06 14.90
N GLN A 200 20.81 27.52 14.54
CA GLN A 200 21.03 26.85 13.25
C GLN A 200 20.15 25.61 13.10
N ARG A 201 19.95 24.84 14.18
CA ARG A 201 19.06 23.68 14.20
C ARG A 201 17.60 24.08 13.95
N ALA A 202 17.15 25.20 14.52
CA ALA A 202 15.82 25.73 14.26
C ALA A 202 15.63 26.18 12.80
N ILE A 203 16.65 26.81 12.20
CA ILE A 203 16.65 27.19 10.77
C ILE A 203 16.55 25.95 9.88
N LEU A 204 17.38 24.93 10.15
CA LEU A 204 17.36 23.66 9.41
C LEU A 204 15.99 22.97 9.53
N GLN A 205 15.43 22.87 10.74
CA GLN A 205 14.12 22.27 10.96
C GLN A 205 13.04 23.01 10.16
N LYS A 206 13.06 24.35 10.16
CA LYS A 206 12.12 25.16 9.37
C LYS A 206 12.23 24.89 7.86
N ALA A 207 13.45 24.71 7.35
CA ALA A 207 13.68 24.39 5.95
C ALA A 207 13.17 22.98 5.58
N ILE A 208 13.44 21.99 6.44
CA ILE A 208 12.93 20.61 6.32
C ILE A 208 11.39 20.63 6.31
N ASP A 209 10.77 21.31 7.25
CA ASP A 209 9.31 21.40 7.36
C ASP A 209 8.69 22.08 6.13
N ALA A 210 9.33 23.12 5.59
CA ALA A 210 8.88 23.79 4.38
C ALA A 210 8.94 22.85 3.16
N LYS A 211 10.05 22.14 2.98
CA LYS A 211 10.20 21.14 1.91
C LYS A 211 9.20 19.99 2.05
N PHE A 212 9.00 19.49 3.27
CA PHE A 212 8.02 18.44 3.57
C PHE A 212 6.59 18.88 3.25
N LYS A 213 6.19 20.11 3.63
CA LYS A 213 4.86 20.66 3.30
C LYS A 213 4.65 20.82 1.79
N THR A 214 5.68 21.26 1.06
CA THR A 214 5.61 21.33 -0.41
C THR A 214 5.43 19.94 -1.02
N TRP A 215 6.22 18.97 -0.57
CA TRP A 215 6.10 17.58 -1.01
C TRP A 215 4.73 16.96 -0.69
N LEU A 216 4.15 17.23 0.49
CA LEU A 216 2.80 16.76 0.84
C LEU A 216 1.71 17.28 -0.11
N ARG A 217 1.85 18.52 -0.58
CA ARG A 217 0.91 19.12 -1.55
C ARG A 217 1.09 18.52 -2.93
N GLU A 218 2.33 18.44 -3.43
CA GLU A 218 2.65 17.94 -4.76
C GLU A 218 2.27 16.46 -4.94
N THR A 219 2.46 15.66 -3.90
CA THR A 219 2.13 14.22 -3.93
C THR A 219 0.67 13.91 -3.59
N GLY A 220 -0.12 14.91 -3.18
CA GLY A 220 -1.49 14.72 -2.69
C GLY A 220 -1.59 13.98 -1.34
N LYS A 221 -0.46 13.69 -0.68
CA LYS A 221 -0.40 12.99 0.62
C LYS A 221 -0.92 13.81 1.78
N GLN A 222 -1.06 15.14 1.62
CA GLN A 222 -1.70 15.99 2.63
C GLN A 222 -3.09 15.46 3.04
N ARG A 223 -3.90 15.03 2.07
CA ARG A 223 -5.24 14.50 2.34
C ARG A 223 -5.20 13.22 3.17
N GLU A 224 -4.21 12.35 2.92
CA GLU A 224 -4.02 11.13 3.71
C GLU A 224 -3.69 11.46 5.15
N LEU A 225 -2.80 12.43 5.37
CA LEU A 225 -2.43 12.90 6.70
C LEU A 225 -3.65 13.47 7.46
N ASP A 226 -4.46 14.31 6.83
CA ASP A 226 -5.69 14.87 7.43
C ASP A 226 -6.69 13.77 7.82
N GLN A 227 -6.81 12.71 7.00
CA GLN A 227 -7.69 11.57 7.28
C GLN A 227 -7.18 10.72 8.46
N LEU A 228 -5.86 10.53 8.54
CA LEU A 228 -5.24 9.80 9.64
C LEU A 228 -5.31 10.58 10.96
N GLU A 229 -5.20 11.91 10.91
CA GLU A 229 -5.39 12.76 12.07
C GLU A 229 -6.81 12.59 12.63
N ARG A 230 -7.84 12.70 11.77
CA ARG A 230 -9.24 12.47 12.15
C ARG A 230 -9.45 11.08 12.75
N LEU A 231 -8.91 10.04 12.11
CA LEU A 231 -8.97 8.66 12.63
C LEU A 231 -8.31 8.55 14.00
N SER A 232 -7.15 9.19 14.20
CA SER A 232 -6.42 9.16 15.46
C SER A 232 -7.22 9.79 16.60
N VAL A 233 -7.94 10.87 16.31
CA VAL A 233 -8.84 11.55 17.25
C VAL A 233 -10.00 10.61 17.61
N THR A 234 -10.67 10.01 16.63
CA THR A 234 -11.75 9.03 16.87
C THR A 234 -11.30 7.84 17.70
N LEU A 235 -10.15 7.24 17.37
CA LEU A 235 -9.60 6.10 18.11
C LEU A 235 -9.22 6.44 19.56
N LYS A 236 -8.74 7.67 19.81
CA LYS A 236 -8.50 8.15 21.19
C LYS A 236 -9.82 8.21 21.98
N TYR A 237 -10.88 8.76 21.40
CA TYR A 237 -12.20 8.81 22.04
C TYR A 237 -12.78 7.41 22.32
N GLU A 238 -12.70 6.48 21.37
CA GLU A 238 -13.17 5.10 21.57
C GLU A 238 -12.39 4.35 22.66
N ARG A 239 -11.07 4.58 22.77
CA ARG A 239 -10.27 4.01 23.86
C ARG A 239 -10.69 4.56 25.21
N VAL A 240 -10.89 5.88 25.32
CA VAL A 240 -11.37 6.50 26.56
C VAL A 240 -12.75 5.96 26.94
N ALA A 241 -13.69 5.86 25.99
CA ALA A 241 -15.01 5.29 26.23
C ALA A 241 -14.96 3.82 26.71
N LYS A 242 -14.04 3.01 26.18
CA LYS A 242 -13.83 1.62 26.63
C LYS A 242 -13.15 1.51 28.00
N THR A 243 -12.31 2.47 28.38
CA THR A 243 -11.65 2.49 29.69
C THR A 243 -12.57 3.02 30.79
N THR A 244 -13.52 3.91 30.47
CA THR A 244 -14.50 4.45 31.43
C THR A 244 -15.74 3.56 31.61
N ALA A 245 -15.94 2.54 30.76
CA ALA A 245 -17.04 1.58 30.84
C ALA A 245 -16.71 0.32 31.68
N ILE A 246 -15.69 0.39 32.54
CA ILE A 246 -15.29 -0.67 33.49
C ILE A 246 -15.35 -0.12 34.90
#